data_AF-A0A521SQA8-F1
#
_entry.id   AF-A0A521SQA8-F1
#
_cell.length_a   1.000
_cell.length_b   1.000
_cell.length_c   1.000
_cell.angle_alpha   90.00
_cell.angle_beta   90.00
_cell.angle_gamma   90.00
#
_symmetry.space_group_name_H-M   'P 1'
#
loop_
_entity.id
_entity.type
_entity.pdbx_description
1 polymer ?
#
loop_
_entity_poly.entity_id
_entity_poly.type
_entity_poly.pdbx_seq_one_letter_code
_entity_poly.pdbx_strand_id
1 'polypeptide(L)'
;YAGSVLPIWRMAQPVVYVGFWITALAMILGLTGAALGTLVKPEVAQFQIPAFKGWNPQLGPSGIMPLWPMLFVTIACGAISGWHALFGAVGTARQIENEADMLPVGAGSMFAEFLLGLLALLAISVGAKGSPVAAFANGLGGFISVWGIPLEHASSLAFAAFIVIVLVVTQLIFRVMRVTLTEWLGEVIPPLRNQHVASIISVALAILLVMTGTWIYLWQLFGAANQLMAALSLLLVTIWLASVGKEWLYAGLPMIFMYVTTVASILVTAYNLYFNVYLPNLVARRMLPAVGSGLMVLVSVLLVVAALLIGLDGWRAFVKYLGRPAPAAGPAPARG
;
A
#
# COMPACT_ATOMS: atom_id res chain seq x y z
N TYR A 1 -0.73 19.95 -3.04
CA TYR A 1 -1.31 20.86 -4.05
C TYR A 1 -0.56 20.80 -5.39
N ALA A 2 0.70 21.24 -5.47
CA ALA A 2 1.46 21.31 -6.72
C ALA A 2 1.46 19.98 -7.51
N GLY A 3 1.74 18.86 -6.85
CA GLY A 3 1.71 17.52 -7.47
C GLY A 3 0.33 17.02 -7.93
N SER A 4 -0.77 17.62 -7.47
CA SER A 4 -2.13 17.28 -7.91
C SER A 4 -2.59 18.14 -9.11
N VAL A 5 -2.25 19.43 -9.10
CA VAL A 5 -2.72 20.41 -10.10
C VAL A 5 -1.79 20.49 -11.32
N LEU A 6 -0.47 20.53 -11.10
CA LEU A 6 0.46 20.77 -12.20
C LEU A 6 0.48 19.61 -13.20
N PRO A 7 0.79 19.88 -14.48
CA PRO A 7 1.03 18.84 -15.47
C PRO A 7 2.06 17.83 -14.98
N ILE A 8 1.88 16.56 -15.36
CA ILE A 8 2.73 15.44 -14.90
C ILE A 8 4.21 15.74 -15.17
N TRP A 9 4.55 16.20 -16.37
CA TRP A 9 5.92 16.51 -16.78
C TRP A 9 6.58 17.65 -15.98
N ARG A 10 5.80 18.56 -15.37
CA ARG A 10 6.35 19.68 -14.58
C ARG A 10 6.65 19.31 -13.13
N MET A 11 5.96 18.31 -12.57
CA MET A 11 6.04 18.01 -11.14
C MET A 11 6.17 16.51 -10.88
N ALA A 12 5.17 15.72 -11.26
CA ALA A 12 5.14 14.31 -10.89
C ALA A 12 6.28 13.51 -11.53
N GLN A 13 6.50 13.67 -12.84
CA GLN A 13 7.54 12.96 -13.59
C GLN A 13 8.97 13.27 -13.10
N PRO A 14 9.40 14.54 -12.96
CA PRO A 14 10.75 14.84 -12.47
C PRO A 14 10.94 14.38 -11.01
N VAL A 15 9.92 14.52 -10.15
CA VAL A 15 9.99 14.05 -8.75
C VAL A 15 10.12 12.52 -8.69
N VAL A 16 9.35 11.79 -9.49
CA VAL A 16 9.44 10.33 -9.58
C VAL A 16 10.80 9.90 -10.13
N TYR A 17 11.30 10.57 -11.17
CA TYR A 17 12.58 10.24 -11.78
C TYR A 17 13.77 10.45 -10.83
N VAL A 18 13.87 11.61 -10.19
CA VAL A 18 14.92 11.89 -9.19
C VAL A 18 14.76 10.96 -7.99
N GLY A 19 13.53 10.73 -7.57
CA GLY A 19 13.26 9.88 -6.42
C GLY A 19 13.58 8.41 -6.62
N PHE A 20 13.43 7.91 -7.84
CA PHE A 20 13.90 6.59 -8.22
C PHE A 20 15.40 6.45 -7.96
N TRP A 21 16.23 7.38 -8.45
CA TRP A 21 17.68 7.27 -8.29
C TRP A 21 18.16 7.35 -6.84
N ILE A 22 17.59 8.27 -6.05
CA ILE A 22 17.91 8.38 -4.61
C ILE A 22 17.52 7.10 -3.87
N THR A 23 16.31 6.59 -4.15
CA THR A 23 15.80 5.38 -3.50
C THR A 23 16.58 4.14 -3.94
N ALA A 24 16.85 3.99 -5.23
CA ALA A 24 17.62 2.89 -5.78
C ALA A 24 19.04 2.85 -5.21
N LEU A 25 19.71 4.01 -5.11
CA LEU A 25 21.03 4.10 -4.47
C LEU A 25 20.98 3.65 -3.01
N ALA A 26 20.04 4.18 -2.23
CA ALA A 26 19.86 3.80 -0.83
C ALA A 26 19.51 2.32 -0.67
N MET A 27 18.70 1.76 -1.58
CA MET A 27 18.34 0.34 -1.60
C MET A 27 19.54 -0.54 -1.91
N ILE A 28 20.32 -0.24 -2.94
CA ILE A 28 21.49 -1.03 -3.33
C ILE A 28 22.51 -1.02 -2.20
N LEU A 29 22.90 0.16 -1.70
CA LEU A 29 23.86 0.29 -0.60
C LEU A 29 23.34 -0.34 0.70
N GLY A 30 22.05 -0.16 0.99
CA GLY A 30 21.39 -0.67 2.19
C GLY A 30 21.25 -2.20 2.20
N LEU A 31 20.78 -2.81 1.11
CA LEU A 31 20.60 -4.27 1.02
C LEU A 31 21.94 -4.99 1.02
N THR A 32 22.91 -4.51 0.23
CA THR A 32 24.25 -5.09 0.20
C THR A 32 24.99 -4.84 1.52
N GLY A 33 24.81 -3.66 2.13
CA GLY A 33 25.31 -3.34 3.46
C GLY A 33 24.68 -4.20 4.56
N ALA A 34 23.39 -4.51 4.49
CA ALA A 34 22.73 -5.42 5.42
C ALA A 34 23.25 -6.85 5.27
N ALA A 35 23.49 -7.31 4.05
CA ALA A 35 24.03 -8.64 3.77
C ALA A 35 25.48 -8.82 4.25
N LEU A 36 26.32 -7.78 4.08
CA LEU A 36 27.73 -7.80 4.48
C LEU A 36 27.97 -7.34 5.93
N GLY A 37 27.03 -6.57 6.49
CA GLY A 37 27.17 -5.92 7.79
C GLY A 37 27.38 -6.90 8.94
N THR A 38 26.77 -8.09 8.87
CA THR A 38 26.98 -9.16 9.85
C THR A 38 28.43 -9.64 9.91
N LEU A 39 29.20 -9.50 8.82
CA LEU A 39 30.59 -9.93 8.70
C LEU A 39 31.56 -8.78 8.94
N VAL A 40 31.29 -7.61 8.37
CA VAL A 40 32.24 -6.47 8.31
C VAL A 40 32.06 -5.53 9.49
N LYS A 41 30.82 -5.31 9.95
CA LYS A 41 30.52 -4.36 11.03
C LYS A 41 29.32 -4.86 11.86
N PRO A 42 29.51 -5.91 12.68
CA PRO A 42 28.41 -6.59 13.36
C PRO A 42 27.54 -5.66 14.21
N GLU A 43 28.12 -4.58 14.76
CA GLU A 43 27.44 -3.55 15.55
C GLU A 43 26.22 -2.93 14.86
N VAL A 44 26.26 -2.76 13.52
CA VAL A 44 25.14 -2.17 12.76
C VAL A 44 24.11 -3.21 12.29
N ALA A 45 24.39 -4.50 12.48
CA ALA A 45 23.55 -5.61 12.06
C ALA A 45 22.83 -6.32 13.22
N GLN A 46 22.99 -5.85 14.45
CA GLN A 46 22.34 -6.44 15.62
C GLN A 46 20.87 -6.04 15.70
N PHE A 47 19.98 -7.04 15.70
CA PHE A 47 18.56 -6.82 15.97
C PHE A 47 18.35 -6.32 17.40
N GLN A 48 17.63 -5.21 17.50
CA GLN A 48 17.27 -4.53 18.74
C GLN A 48 15.82 -4.83 19.16
N ILE A 49 15.06 -5.53 18.30
CA ILE A 49 13.66 -5.91 18.54
C ILE A 49 13.57 -7.43 18.66
N PRO A 50 12.81 -7.97 19.63
CA PRO A 50 12.56 -9.41 19.71
C PRO A 50 11.92 -9.95 18.42
N ALA A 51 12.39 -11.12 17.97
CA ALA A 51 11.86 -11.80 16.78
C ALA A 51 10.36 -12.14 16.91
N PHE A 52 9.88 -12.36 18.14
CA PHE A 52 8.47 -12.65 18.41
C PHE A 52 8.01 -11.90 19.67
N LYS A 53 6.90 -11.17 19.54
CA LYS A 53 6.27 -10.41 20.64
C LYS A 53 4.96 -11.03 21.13
N GLY A 54 4.59 -12.20 20.62
CA GLY A 54 3.30 -12.84 20.91
C GLY A 54 2.32 -12.78 19.74
N TRP A 55 1.17 -13.44 19.91
CA TRP A 55 0.12 -13.55 18.89
C TRP A 55 -0.80 -12.34 18.79
N ASN A 56 -0.70 -11.40 19.75
CA ASN A 56 -1.50 -10.18 19.81
C ASN A 56 -0.61 -8.97 20.19
N PRO A 57 0.38 -8.59 19.35
CA PRO A 57 1.24 -7.45 19.64
C PRO A 57 0.43 -6.15 19.59
N GLN A 58 0.29 -5.47 20.73
CA GLN A 58 -0.48 -4.23 20.82
C GLN A 58 0.25 -3.07 20.14
N LEU A 59 -0.48 -2.31 19.30
CA LEU A 59 -0.04 -1.06 18.69
C LEU A 59 -0.95 0.05 19.23
N GLY A 60 -0.56 0.64 20.37
CA GLY A 60 -1.32 1.67 21.07
C GLY A 60 -1.97 1.20 22.39
N PRO A 61 -2.73 2.09 23.08
CA PRO A 61 -3.16 1.88 24.46
C PRO A 61 -4.23 0.78 24.65
N SER A 62 -4.95 0.41 23.60
CA SER A 62 -6.09 -0.52 23.68
C SER A 62 -6.48 -1.04 22.29
N GLY A 63 -6.59 -2.36 22.14
CA GLY A 63 -7.09 -2.99 20.92
C GLY A 63 -6.65 -4.44 20.73
N ILE A 64 -7.40 -5.18 19.91
CA ILE A 64 -7.06 -6.53 19.48
C ILE A 64 -6.31 -6.43 18.15
N MET A 65 -5.06 -6.86 18.10
CA MET A 65 -4.24 -6.93 16.90
C MET A 65 -3.64 -8.32 16.75
N PRO A 66 -4.47 -9.34 16.44
CA PRO A 66 -3.97 -10.69 16.28
C PRO A 66 -3.06 -10.76 15.05
N LEU A 67 -2.01 -11.60 15.11
CA LEU A 67 -1.03 -11.74 14.03
C LEU A 67 -1.74 -12.02 12.68
N TRP A 68 -2.66 -12.97 12.66
CA TRP A 68 -3.64 -13.09 11.58
C TRP A 68 -4.97 -12.48 12.02
N PRO A 69 -5.59 -11.60 11.22
CA PRO A 69 -5.23 -11.20 9.85
C PRO A 69 -4.35 -9.92 9.75
N MET A 70 -4.01 -9.29 10.88
CA MET A 70 -3.49 -7.90 10.88
C MET A 70 -2.10 -7.76 10.24
N LEU A 71 -1.24 -8.78 10.35
CA LEU A 71 0.10 -8.75 9.76
C LEU A 71 0.03 -8.52 8.25
N PHE A 72 -0.86 -9.24 7.58
CA PHE A 72 -0.97 -9.20 6.13
C PHE A 72 -1.36 -7.80 5.66
N VAL A 73 -2.37 -7.17 6.28
CA VAL A 73 -2.78 -5.80 5.90
C VAL A 73 -1.78 -4.73 6.31
N THR A 74 -0.97 -5.00 7.33
CA THR A 74 0.04 -4.04 7.79
C THR A 74 1.26 -4.01 6.87
N ILE A 75 1.69 -5.17 6.35
CA ILE A 75 2.82 -5.32 5.42
C ILE A 75 2.31 -5.39 3.97
N ALA A 76 1.22 -4.68 3.65
CA ALA A 76 0.47 -4.89 2.40
C ALA A 76 1.35 -4.77 1.14
N CYS A 77 1.87 -3.58 0.80
CA CYS A 77 2.56 -3.37 -0.48
C CYS A 77 3.81 -4.23 -0.69
N GLY A 78 4.48 -4.66 0.39
CA GLY A 78 5.63 -5.57 0.33
C GLY A 78 5.26 -7.05 0.20
N ALA A 79 4.01 -7.43 0.50
CA ALA A 79 3.51 -8.81 0.36
C ALA A 79 2.65 -8.99 -0.90
N ILE A 80 1.66 -8.10 -1.12
CA ILE A 80 0.79 -8.05 -2.30
C ILE A 80 0.10 -6.68 -2.42
N SER A 81 -0.02 -6.13 -3.63
CA SER A 81 -0.60 -4.79 -3.82
C SER A 81 -1.65 -4.74 -4.93
N GLY A 82 -2.88 -4.39 -4.56
CA GLY A 82 -3.97 -4.11 -5.50
C GLY A 82 -3.83 -2.75 -6.17
N TRP A 83 -3.24 -1.76 -5.49
CA TRP A 83 -2.94 -0.46 -6.10
C TRP A 83 -1.96 -0.57 -7.27
N HIS A 84 -0.98 -1.47 -7.18
CA HIS A 84 -0.05 -1.72 -8.30
C HIS A 84 -0.76 -2.35 -9.51
N ALA A 85 -1.75 -3.23 -9.28
CA ALA A 85 -2.57 -3.76 -10.37
C ALA A 85 -3.40 -2.66 -11.05
N LEU A 86 -3.98 -1.74 -10.27
CA LEU A 86 -4.76 -0.60 -10.81
C LEU A 86 -3.87 0.38 -11.59
N PHE A 87 -2.78 0.86 -11.00
CA PHE A 87 -1.89 1.82 -11.65
C PHE A 87 -1.07 1.20 -12.79
N GLY A 88 -0.71 -0.08 -12.67
CA GLY A 88 -0.06 -0.83 -13.75
C GLY A 88 -0.91 -0.83 -15.02
N ALA A 89 -2.22 -1.02 -14.89
CA ALA A 89 -3.15 -1.01 -16.02
C ALA A 89 -3.38 0.38 -16.66
N VAL A 90 -3.18 1.47 -15.91
CA VAL A 90 -3.50 2.83 -16.39
C VAL A 90 -2.25 3.62 -16.78
N GLY A 91 -1.25 3.66 -15.90
CA GLY A 91 -0.06 4.49 -16.05
C GLY A 91 1.08 3.75 -16.73
N THR A 92 1.48 2.60 -16.17
CA THR A 92 2.64 1.83 -16.65
C THR A 92 2.35 1.23 -18.03
N ALA A 93 1.17 0.63 -18.23
CA ALA A 93 0.79 0.02 -19.52
C ALA A 93 0.84 1.01 -20.70
N ARG A 94 0.65 2.31 -20.46
CA ARG A 94 0.73 3.36 -21.50
C ARG A 94 2.15 3.85 -21.77
N GLN A 95 3.12 3.49 -20.93
CA GLN A 95 4.53 3.86 -21.04
C GLN A 95 5.40 2.69 -21.54
N ILE A 96 4.83 1.49 -21.67
CA ILE A 96 5.53 0.34 -22.22
C ILE A 96 5.52 0.44 -23.75
N GLU A 97 6.71 0.38 -24.35
CA GLU A 97 6.89 0.46 -25.80
C GLU A 97 6.65 -0.89 -26.49
N ASN A 98 7.08 -2.00 -25.85
CA ASN A 98 6.99 -3.34 -26.43
C ASN A 98 6.36 -4.34 -25.45
N GLU A 99 5.60 -5.30 -25.97
CA GLU A 99 4.99 -6.38 -25.18
C GLU A 99 6.05 -7.23 -24.44
N ALA A 100 7.24 -7.38 -25.03
CA ALA A 100 8.37 -8.06 -24.41
C ALA A 100 8.82 -7.41 -23.08
N ASP A 101 8.58 -6.10 -22.91
CA ASP A 101 8.93 -5.38 -21.69
C ASP A 101 7.88 -5.54 -20.57
N MET A 102 6.70 -6.09 -20.87
CA MET A 102 5.62 -6.23 -19.89
C MET A 102 5.99 -7.14 -18.72
N LEU A 103 6.67 -8.26 -19.00
CA LEU A 103 7.11 -9.19 -17.95
C LEU A 103 8.20 -8.58 -17.05
N PRO A 104 9.34 -8.07 -17.57
CA PRO A 104 10.37 -7.48 -16.71
C PRO A 104 9.88 -6.23 -15.98
N VAL A 105 9.03 -5.40 -16.57
CA VAL A 105 8.45 -4.23 -15.87
C VAL A 105 7.44 -4.67 -14.81
N GLY A 106 6.50 -5.54 -15.16
CA GLY A 106 5.46 -6.02 -14.25
C GLY A 106 6.03 -6.83 -13.08
N ALA A 107 6.75 -7.92 -13.37
CA ALA A 107 7.33 -8.78 -12.34
C ALA A 107 8.51 -8.11 -11.64
N GLY A 108 9.40 -7.44 -12.38
CA GLY A 108 10.58 -6.78 -11.82
C GLY A 108 10.22 -5.65 -10.84
N SER A 109 9.18 -4.87 -11.12
CA SER A 109 8.69 -3.86 -10.17
C SER A 109 8.18 -4.48 -8.86
N MET A 110 7.49 -5.62 -8.92
CA MET A 110 7.03 -6.32 -7.72
C MET A 110 8.19 -6.91 -6.91
N PHE A 111 9.21 -7.46 -7.57
CA PHE A 111 10.42 -7.93 -6.87
C PHE A 111 11.20 -6.76 -6.23
N ALA A 112 11.30 -5.62 -6.90
CA ALA A 112 11.94 -4.43 -6.35
C ALA A 112 11.20 -3.91 -5.11
N GLU A 113 9.86 -3.85 -5.15
CA GLU A 113 9.03 -3.45 -4.00
C GLU A 113 9.17 -4.45 -2.83
N PHE A 114 9.23 -5.75 -3.11
CA PHE A 114 9.51 -6.77 -2.09
C PHE A 114 10.87 -6.54 -1.41
N LEU A 115 11.92 -6.27 -2.20
CA LEU A 115 13.25 -5.96 -1.66
C LEU A 115 13.26 -4.68 -0.82
N LEU A 116 12.50 -3.65 -1.23
CA LEU A 116 12.32 -2.44 -0.44
C LEU A 116 11.60 -2.72 0.89
N GLY A 117 10.55 -3.55 0.86
CA GLY A 117 9.83 -4.00 2.06
C GLY A 117 10.73 -4.78 3.02
N LEU A 118 11.55 -5.69 2.49
CA LEU A 118 12.53 -6.44 3.27
C LEU A 118 13.58 -5.51 3.90
N LEU A 119 14.11 -4.56 3.13
CA LEU A 119 15.05 -3.55 3.63
C LEU A 119 14.44 -2.72 4.76
N ALA A 120 13.18 -2.30 4.63
CA ALA A 120 12.48 -1.54 5.66
C ALA A 120 12.30 -2.35 6.96
N LEU A 121 11.95 -3.64 6.85
CA LEU A 121 11.85 -4.54 8.01
C LEU A 121 13.20 -4.73 8.71
N LEU A 122 14.27 -4.94 7.93
CA LEU A 122 15.63 -5.07 8.48
C LEU A 122 16.08 -3.77 9.16
N ALA A 123 15.89 -2.63 8.51
CA ALA A 123 16.29 -1.32 9.01
C ALA A 123 15.58 -0.98 10.33
N ILE A 124 14.27 -1.21 10.42
CA ILE A 124 13.52 -1.00 11.66
C ILE A 124 14.01 -1.95 12.78
N SER A 125 14.31 -3.20 12.44
CA SER A 125 14.75 -4.23 13.40
C SER A 125 16.09 -3.93 14.04
N VAL A 126 17.03 -3.28 13.32
CA VAL A 126 18.33 -2.86 13.87
C VAL A 126 18.32 -1.43 14.41
N GLY A 127 17.47 -0.54 13.85
CA GLY A 127 17.47 0.88 14.20
C GLY A 127 16.75 1.17 15.53
N ALA A 128 15.57 0.57 15.73
CA ALA A 128 14.71 0.50 16.94
C ALA A 128 14.66 1.66 17.96
N LYS A 129 15.16 2.85 17.64
CA LYS A 129 15.26 4.03 18.52
C LYS A 129 14.57 5.23 17.90
N GLY A 130 13.83 5.98 18.72
CA GLY A 130 13.15 7.21 18.32
C GLY A 130 11.82 6.98 17.60
N SER A 131 11.40 7.94 16.78
CA SER A 131 10.19 7.82 15.95
C SER A 131 10.36 6.72 14.88
N PRO A 132 9.28 6.16 14.31
CA PRO A 132 9.39 5.14 13.26
C PRO A 132 10.28 5.57 12.08
N VAL A 133 10.20 6.84 11.69
CA VAL A 133 11.03 7.41 10.61
C VAL A 133 12.51 7.46 11.02
N ALA A 134 12.80 7.88 12.26
CA ALA A 134 14.16 7.90 12.78
C ALA A 134 14.73 6.49 12.92
N ALA A 135 13.93 5.53 13.40
CA ALA A 135 14.34 4.12 13.50
C ALA A 135 14.70 3.54 12.13
N PHE A 136 13.87 3.81 11.10
CA PHE A 136 14.17 3.42 9.72
C PHE A 136 15.48 4.06 9.23
N ALA A 137 15.60 5.38 9.35
CA ALA A 137 16.75 6.12 8.83
C ALA A 137 18.05 5.72 9.53
N ASN A 138 18.03 5.50 10.85
CA ASN A 138 19.19 5.06 11.61
C ASN A 138 19.62 3.64 11.23
N GLY A 139 18.67 2.72 11.07
CA GLY A 139 19.00 1.34 10.69
C GLY A 139 19.54 1.25 9.27
N LEU A 140 18.88 1.90 8.31
CA LEU A 140 19.34 1.97 6.93
C LEU A 140 20.68 2.72 6.82
N GLY A 141 20.86 3.82 7.55
CA GLY A 141 22.13 4.53 7.66
C GLY A 141 23.25 3.65 8.23
N GLY A 142 22.92 2.80 9.22
CA GLY A 142 23.82 1.77 9.73
C GLY A 142 24.32 0.84 8.63
N PHE A 143 23.41 0.26 7.84
CA PHE A 143 23.76 -0.60 6.70
C PHE A 143 24.59 0.11 5.65
N ILE A 144 24.23 1.35 5.28
CA ILE A 144 24.98 2.15 4.31
C ILE A 144 26.39 2.48 4.84
N SER A 145 26.58 2.63 6.16
CA SER A 145 27.89 2.92 6.76
C SER A 145 28.92 1.78 6.62
N VAL A 146 28.49 0.57 6.22
CA VAL A 146 29.39 -0.56 5.90
C VAL A 146 30.34 -0.20 4.76
N TRP A 147 29.94 0.72 3.87
CA TRP A 147 30.72 1.20 2.73
C TRP A 147 31.72 2.31 3.09
N GLY A 148 32.01 2.52 4.37
CA GLY A 148 32.93 3.57 4.83
C GLY A 148 32.33 4.98 4.85
N ILE A 149 31.03 5.12 4.55
CA ILE A 149 30.31 6.40 4.65
C ILE A 149 30.07 6.71 6.13
N PRO A 150 30.40 7.91 6.63
CA PRO A 150 30.12 8.29 8.00
C PRO A 150 28.62 8.16 8.33
N LEU A 151 28.30 7.67 9.52
CA LEU A 151 26.93 7.33 9.92
C LEU A 151 25.95 8.50 9.77
N GLU A 152 26.39 9.74 10.03
CA GLU A 152 25.59 10.95 9.87
C GLU A 152 25.14 11.18 8.42
N HIS A 153 26.07 11.04 7.46
CA HIS A 153 25.79 11.19 6.03
C HIS A 153 24.94 10.03 5.53
N ALA A 154 25.23 8.80 5.98
CA ALA A 154 24.48 7.61 5.63
C ALA A 154 23.01 7.68 6.12
N SER A 155 22.80 8.13 7.36
CA SER A 155 21.47 8.31 7.94
C SER A 155 20.71 9.46 7.27
N SER A 156 21.41 10.53 6.87
CA SER A 156 20.81 11.62 6.09
C SER A 156 20.34 11.17 4.72
N LEU A 157 21.12 10.33 4.02
CA LEU A 157 20.72 9.71 2.75
C LEU A 157 19.51 8.80 2.94
N ALA A 158 19.49 7.99 4.00
CA ALA A 158 18.35 7.15 4.33
C ALA A 158 17.06 7.96 4.60
N PHE A 159 17.20 9.07 5.33
CA PHE A 159 16.09 9.99 5.59
C PHE A 159 15.61 10.66 4.30
N ALA A 160 16.52 11.08 3.42
CA ALA A 160 16.19 11.64 2.12
C ALA A 160 15.42 10.64 1.25
N ALA A 161 15.88 9.37 1.18
CA ALA A 161 15.19 8.32 0.45
C ALA A 161 13.75 8.12 0.97
N PHE A 162 13.57 8.04 2.30
CA PHE A 162 12.24 7.95 2.91
C PHE A 162 11.33 9.12 2.52
N ILE A 163 11.82 10.35 2.67
CA ILE A 163 11.04 11.57 2.37
C ILE A 163 10.65 11.60 0.89
N VAL A 164 11.55 11.20 0.00
CA VAL A 164 11.26 11.21 -1.44
C VAL A 164 10.19 10.18 -1.81
N ILE A 165 10.23 8.97 -1.23
CA ILE A 165 9.15 7.97 -1.39
C ILE A 165 7.82 8.56 -0.90
N VAL A 166 7.81 9.17 0.29
CA VAL A 166 6.59 9.81 0.85
C VAL A 166 6.08 10.92 -0.06
N LEU A 167 6.95 11.76 -0.62
CA LEU A 167 6.58 12.81 -1.56
C LEU A 167 5.96 12.23 -2.84
N VAL A 168 6.56 11.18 -3.41
CA VAL A 168 6.06 10.49 -4.60
C VAL A 168 4.67 9.90 -4.36
N VAL A 169 4.47 9.21 -3.25
CA VAL A 169 3.16 8.62 -2.91
C VAL A 169 2.13 9.72 -2.64
N THR A 170 2.49 10.75 -1.89
CA THR A 170 1.59 11.84 -1.51
C THR A 170 1.05 12.59 -2.72
N GLN A 171 1.91 12.94 -3.68
CA GLN A 171 1.46 13.65 -4.89
C GLN A 171 0.51 12.81 -5.75
N LEU A 172 0.73 11.48 -5.83
CA LEU A 172 -0.12 10.57 -6.59
C LEU A 172 -1.49 10.41 -5.92
N ILE A 173 -1.52 10.22 -4.60
CA ILE A 173 -2.78 10.10 -3.84
C ILE A 173 -3.62 11.37 -3.98
N PHE A 174 -3.04 12.56 -3.78
CA PHE A 174 -3.81 13.80 -3.94
C PHE A 174 -4.27 14.07 -5.37
N ARG A 175 -3.58 13.52 -6.37
CA ARG A 175 -4.04 13.56 -7.77
C ARG A 175 -5.25 12.67 -7.98
N VAL A 176 -5.20 11.43 -7.49
CA VAL A 176 -6.35 10.51 -7.55
C VAL A 176 -7.53 11.08 -6.78
N MET A 177 -7.32 11.52 -5.54
CA MET A 177 -8.38 12.11 -4.71
C MET A 177 -9.06 13.30 -5.39
N ARG A 178 -8.29 14.18 -6.05
CA ARG A 178 -8.85 15.29 -6.84
C ARG A 178 -9.70 14.78 -8.00
N VAL A 179 -9.19 13.83 -8.80
CA VAL A 179 -9.92 13.27 -9.95
C VAL A 179 -11.21 12.60 -9.49
N THR A 180 -11.15 11.79 -8.42
CA THR A 180 -12.33 11.14 -7.84
C THR A 180 -13.37 12.17 -7.36
N LEU A 181 -12.95 13.24 -6.66
CA LEU A 181 -13.87 14.31 -6.24
C LEU A 181 -14.52 15.03 -7.44
N THR A 182 -13.73 15.34 -8.46
CA THR A 182 -14.22 16.01 -9.68
C THR A 182 -15.19 15.12 -10.47
N GLU A 183 -14.92 13.82 -10.58
CA GLU A 183 -15.77 12.88 -11.31
C GLU A 183 -17.04 12.52 -10.56
N TRP A 184 -16.96 12.26 -9.24
CA TRP A 184 -18.11 11.80 -8.46
C TRP A 184 -19.04 12.94 -8.04
N LEU A 185 -18.48 14.07 -7.61
CA LEU A 185 -19.25 15.17 -7.03
C LEU A 185 -19.29 16.40 -7.93
N GLY A 186 -18.50 16.45 -9.00
CA GLY A 186 -18.46 17.61 -9.90
C GLY A 186 -19.76 17.82 -10.68
N GLU A 187 -20.56 16.78 -10.90
CA GLU A 187 -21.89 16.92 -11.53
C GLU A 187 -22.91 17.53 -10.57
N VAL A 188 -22.83 17.20 -9.28
CA VAL A 188 -23.77 17.67 -8.24
C VAL A 188 -23.35 19.04 -7.67
N ILE A 189 -22.04 19.27 -7.54
CA ILE A 189 -21.46 20.49 -6.95
C ILE A 189 -20.54 21.13 -8.00
N PRO A 190 -21.05 22.05 -8.84
CA PRO A 190 -20.31 22.62 -9.96
C PRO A 190 -18.92 23.21 -9.62
N PRO A 191 -18.69 23.85 -8.45
CA PRO A 191 -17.36 24.31 -8.07
C PRO A 191 -16.29 23.20 -7.99
N LEU A 192 -16.66 21.94 -7.70
CA LEU A 192 -15.73 20.80 -7.64
C LEU A 192 -15.22 20.35 -9.01
N ARG A 193 -15.82 20.84 -10.11
CA ARG A 193 -15.26 20.65 -11.46
C ARG A 193 -13.94 21.38 -11.64
N ASN A 194 -13.70 22.45 -10.88
CA ASN A 194 -12.43 23.16 -10.95
C ASN A 194 -11.35 22.38 -10.19
N GLN A 195 -10.31 21.97 -10.93
CA GLN A 195 -9.17 21.21 -10.40
C GLN A 195 -8.49 21.86 -9.18
N HIS A 196 -8.46 23.20 -9.11
CA HIS A 196 -7.84 23.93 -8.01
C HIS A 196 -8.68 23.84 -6.75
N VAL A 197 -10.00 24.04 -6.88
CA VAL A 197 -10.96 23.95 -5.78
C VAL A 197 -11.00 22.52 -5.23
N ALA A 198 -11.12 21.53 -6.11
CA ALA A 198 -11.09 20.11 -5.73
C ALA A 198 -9.79 19.76 -4.99
N SER A 199 -8.64 20.23 -5.48
CA SER A 199 -7.34 19.96 -4.83
C SER A 199 -7.21 20.62 -3.45
N ILE A 200 -7.68 21.87 -3.29
CA ILE A 200 -7.64 22.58 -2.01
C ILE A 200 -8.55 21.86 -1.00
N ILE A 201 -9.74 21.45 -1.42
CA ILE A 201 -10.67 20.68 -0.59
C ILE A 201 -10.05 19.34 -0.20
N SER A 202 -9.44 18.61 -1.14
CA SER A 202 -8.74 17.37 -0.82
C SER A 202 -7.68 17.55 0.26
N VAL A 203 -6.84 18.59 0.12
CA VAL A 203 -5.78 18.89 1.10
C VAL A 203 -6.37 19.31 2.45
N ALA A 204 -7.40 20.16 2.46
CA ALA A 204 -8.07 20.61 3.67
C ALA A 204 -8.70 19.43 4.44
N LEU A 205 -9.39 18.53 3.74
CA LEU A 205 -9.98 17.32 4.34
C LEU A 205 -8.90 16.40 4.93
N ALA A 206 -7.78 16.22 4.21
CA ALA A 206 -6.66 15.43 4.72
C ALA A 206 -6.03 16.05 5.98
N ILE A 207 -5.81 17.37 5.99
CA ILE A 207 -5.28 18.09 7.17
C ILE A 207 -6.24 17.94 8.35
N LEU A 208 -7.54 18.17 8.14
CA LEU A 208 -8.56 18.05 9.18
C LEU A 208 -8.58 16.62 9.77
N LEU A 209 -8.45 15.60 8.93
CA LEU A 209 -8.39 14.21 9.37
C LEU A 209 -7.14 13.94 10.20
N VAL A 210 -5.98 14.44 9.79
CA VAL A 210 -4.72 14.32 10.56
C VAL A 210 -4.84 15.02 11.92
N MET A 211 -5.45 16.21 11.98
CA MET A 211 -5.69 16.96 13.21
C MET A 211 -6.59 16.22 14.21
N THR A 212 -7.41 15.26 13.77
CA THR A 212 -8.22 14.44 14.69
C THR A 212 -7.39 13.45 15.51
N GLY A 213 -6.11 13.22 15.15
CA GLY A 213 -5.23 12.28 15.85
C GLY A 213 -5.55 10.80 15.60
N THR A 214 -6.53 10.49 14.77
CA THR A 214 -6.97 9.11 14.48
C THR A 214 -6.17 8.44 13.36
N TRP A 215 -5.16 9.14 12.81
CA TRP A 215 -4.34 8.71 11.68
C TRP A 215 -3.66 7.35 11.87
N ILE A 216 -3.40 6.92 13.10
CA ILE A 216 -2.76 5.63 13.38
C ILE A 216 -3.58 4.44 12.88
N TYR A 217 -4.91 4.61 12.75
CA TYR A 217 -5.81 3.58 12.23
C TYR A 217 -6.03 3.66 10.71
N LEU A 218 -5.59 4.74 10.06
CA LEU A 218 -5.69 4.89 8.61
C LEU A 218 -4.86 3.84 7.88
N TRP A 219 -3.73 3.44 8.45
CA TRP A 219 -2.86 2.46 7.83
C TRP A 219 -3.54 1.11 7.69
N GLN A 220 -4.23 0.62 8.73
CA GLN A 220 -4.95 -0.66 8.66
C GLN A 220 -6.11 -0.60 7.67
N LEU A 221 -6.85 0.51 7.62
CA LEU A 221 -7.93 0.70 6.64
C LEU A 221 -7.42 0.79 5.21
N PHE A 222 -6.32 1.51 4.99
CA PHE A 222 -5.63 1.58 3.71
C PHE A 222 -5.13 0.20 3.27
N GLY A 223 -4.46 -0.52 4.18
CA GLY A 223 -3.98 -1.88 3.95
C GLY A 223 -5.11 -2.83 3.57
N ALA A 224 -6.23 -2.78 4.30
CA ALA A 224 -7.41 -3.58 4.00
C ALA A 224 -8.02 -3.22 2.63
N ALA A 225 -8.17 -1.93 2.30
CA ALA A 225 -8.67 -1.50 0.99
C ALA A 225 -7.74 -1.95 -0.15
N ASN A 226 -6.41 -1.86 0.04
CA ASN A 226 -5.42 -2.33 -0.92
C ASN A 226 -5.51 -3.84 -1.15
N GLN A 227 -5.66 -4.62 -0.08
CA GLN A 227 -5.81 -6.07 -0.20
C GLN A 227 -7.15 -6.47 -0.82
N LEU A 228 -8.22 -5.72 -0.58
CA LEU A 228 -9.50 -5.95 -1.22
C LEU A 228 -9.37 -5.80 -2.75
N MET A 229 -8.65 -4.76 -3.20
CA MET A 229 -8.32 -4.57 -4.62
C MET A 229 -7.42 -5.70 -5.15
N ALA A 230 -6.47 -6.19 -4.35
CA ALA A 230 -5.63 -7.32 -4.74
C ALA A 230 -6.46 -8.61 -4.90
N ALA A 231 -7.37 -8.88 -3.97
CA ALA A 231 -8.31 -10.00 -4.05
C ALA A 231 -9.21 -9.89 -5.29
N LEU A 232 -9.68 -8.68 -5.62
CA LEU A 232 -10.43 -8.43 -6.85
C LEU A 232 -9.59 -8.73 -8.11
N SER A 233 -8.32 -8.31 -8.16
CA SER A 233 -7.44 -8.64 -9.29
C SER A 233 -7.22 -10.15 -9.42
N LEU A 234 -6.96 -10.86 -8.32
CA LEU A 234 -6.82 -12.32 -8.33
C LEU A 234 -8.12 -13.03 -8.73
N LEU A 235 -9.28 -12.49 -8.31
CA LEU A 235 -10.60 -12.99 -8.70
C LEU A 235 -10.80 -12.88 -10.22
N LEU A 236 -10.47 -11.73 -10.81
CA LEU A 236 -10.56 -11.54 -12.27
C LEU A 236 -9.67 -12.52 -13.03
N VAL A 237 -8.43 -12.73 -12.56
CA VAL A 237 -7.52 -13.73 -13.15
C VAL A 237 -8.08 -15.14 -13.00
N THR A 238 -8.64 -15.47 -11.83
CA THR A 238 -9.26 -16.78 -11.56
C THR A 238 -10.43 -17.06 -12.50
N ILE A 239 -11.33 -16.10 -12.67
CA ILE A 239 -12.48 -16.21 -13.59
C ILE A 239 -12.00 -16.33 -15.04
N TRP A 240 -11.00 -15.54 -15.44
CA TRP A 240 -10.43 -15.62 -16.78
C TRP A 240 -9.85 -17.01 -17.05
N LEU A 241 -9.06 -17.58 -16.13
CA LEU A 241 -8.50 -18.93 -16.29
C LEU A 241 -9.59 -20.00 -16.38
N ALA A 242 -10.61 -19.93 -15.53
CA ALA A 242 -11.76 -20.82 -15.60
C ALA A 242 -12.46 -20.71 -16.95
N SER A 243 -12.62 -19.49 -17.49
CA SER A 243 -13.26 -19.26 -18.79
C SER A 243 -12.47 -19.84 -19.98
N VAL A 244 -11.14 -19.95 -19.88
CA VAL A 244 -10.27 -20.52 -20.93
C VAL A 244 -9.99 -22.01 -20.67
N GLY A 245 -10.61 -22.62 -19.65
CA GLY A 245 -10.43 -24.03 -19.30
C GLY A 245 -9.04 -24.37 -18.76
N LYS A 246 -8.27 -23.36 -18.30
CA LYS A 246 -6.97 -23.58 -17.63
C LYS A 246 -7.16 -23.80 -16.14
N GLU A 247 -6.19 -24.47 -15.51
CA GLU A 247 -6.06 -24.59 -14.05
C GLU A 247 -6.22 -23.20 -13.41
N TRP A 248 -7.31 -22.95 -12.69
CA TRP A 248 -7.59 -21.66 -12.05
C TRP A 248 -7.17 -21.64 -10.57
N LEU A 249 -6.83 -22.81 -10.00
CA LEU A 249 -6.52 -22.98 -8.59
C LEU A 249 -5.31 -22.16 -8.14
N TYR A 250 -4.31 -21.96 -9.01
CA TYR A 250 -3.12 -21.19 -8.68
C TYR A 250 -3.41 -19.71 -8.40
N ALA A 251 -4.46 -19.14 -8.99
CA ALA A 251 -4.94 -17.80 -8.68
C ALA A 251 -6.07 -17.80 -7.64
N GLY A 252 -6.94 -18.82 -7.68
CA GLY A 252 -8.11 -18.95 -6.83
C GLY A 252 -7.78 -19.18 -5.35
N LEU A 253 -6.77 -20.00 -5.04
CA LEU A 253 -6.36 -20.24 -3.65
C LEU A 253 -5.80 -18.96 -2.98
N PRO A 254 -4.82 -18.25 -3.58
CA PRO A 254 -4.41 -16.94 -3.07
C PRO A 254 -5.56 -15.93 -2.99
N MET A 255 -6.48 -15.94 -3.96
CA MET A 255 -7.64 -15.06 -3.94
C MET A 255 -8.51 -15.26 -2.70
N ILE A 256 -8.90 -16.51 -2.41
CA ILE A 256 -9.75 -16.84 -1.25
C ILE A 256 -9.03 -16.47 0.04
N PHE A 257 -7.75 -16.84 0.17
CA PHE A 257 -6.96 -16.51 1.35
C PHE A 257 -6.89 -15.00 1.58
N MET A 258 -6.59 -14.22 0.53
CA MET A 258 -6.51 -12.76 0.62
C MET A 258 -7.87 -12.14 0.91
N TYR A 259 -8.95 -12.61 0.30
CA TYR A 259 -10.31 -12.13 0.55
C TYR A 259 -10.73 -12.36 2.00
N VAL A 260 -10.58 -13.59 2.52
CA VAL A 260 -10.94 -13.92 3.91
C VAL A 260 -10.08 -13.13 4.90
N THR A 261 -8.77 -13.03 4.65
CA THR A 261 -7.85 -12.23 5.48
C THR A 261 -8.26 -10.76 5.49
N THR A 262 -8.62 -10.21 4.33
CA THR A 262 -9.08 -8.82 4.20
C THR A 262 -10.36 -8.59 5.00
N VAL A 263 -11.39 -9.43 4.81
CA VAL A 263 -12.66 -9.30 5.53
C VAL A 263 -12.45 -9.39 7.05
N ALA A 264 -11.68 -10.37 7.52
CA ALA A 264 -11.36 -10.51 8.94
C ALA A 264 -10.62 -9.26 9.48
N SER A 265 -9.69 -8.69 8.71
CA SER A 265 -8.94 -7.50 9.13
C SER A 265 -9.81 -6.25 9.24
N ILE A 266 -10.78 -6.09 8.33
CA ILE A 266 -11.74 -4.97 8.36
C ILE A 266 -12.62 -5.10 9.60
N LEU A 267 -13.09 -6.31 9.93
CA LEU A 267 -13.90 -6.54 11.13
C LEU A 267 -13.14 -6.25 12.43
N VAL A 268 -11.88 -6.71 12.54
CA VAL A 268 -11.02 -6.40 13.69
C VAL A 268 -10.75 -4.90 13.80
N THR A 269 -10.46 -4.24 12.67
CA THR A 269 -10.21 -2.79 12.64
C THR A 269 -11.46 -2.00 13.01
N ALA A 270 -12.64 -2.40 12.50
CA ALA A 270 -13.93 -1.80 12.84
C ALA A 270 -14.25 -1.94 14.33
N TYR A 271 -14.02 -3.14 14.89
CA TYR A 271 -14.19 -3.39 16.32
C TYR A 271 -13.30 -2.47 17.16
N ASN A 272 -12.01 -2.39 16.82
CA ASN A 272 -11.07 -1.53 17.54
C ASN A 272 -11.45 -0.05 17.43
N LEU A 273 -11.78 0.42 16.24
CA LEU A 273 -12.18 1.80 16.02
C LEU A 273 -13.45 2.16 16.79
N TYR A 274 -14.44 1.27 16.85
CA TYR A 274 -15.69 1.55 17.54
C TYR A 274 -15.54 1.49 19.07
N PHE A 275 -15.05 0.36 19.59
CA PHE A 275 -15.03 0.11 21.04
C PHE A 275 -13.84 0.76 21.75
N ASN A 276 -12.66 0.80 21.11
CA ASN A 276 -11.43 1.26 21.77
C ASN A 276 -11.08 2.71 21.43
N VAL A 277 -11.73 3.32 20.43
CA VAL A 277 -11.43 4.70 20.01
C VAL A 277 -12.67 5.59 20.05
N TYR A 278 -13.73 5.24 19.32
CA TYR A 278 -14.92 6.08 19.17
C TYR A 278 -15.68 6.25 20.49
N LEU A 279 -16.10 5.14 21.11
CA LEU A 279 -16.84 5.17 22.37
C LEU A 279 -16.08 5.90 23.50
N PRO A 280 -14.79 5.62 23.78
CA PRO A 280 -14.04 6.34 24.80
C PRO A 280 -13.90 7.83 24.53
N ASN A 281 -13.67 8.25 23.28
CA ASN A 281 -13.58 9.67 22.93
C ASN A 281 -14.94 10.37 23.04
N LEU A 282 -16.03 9.69 22.70
CA LEU A 282 -17.39 10.21 22.86
C LEU A 282 -17.73 10.41 24.36
N VAL A 283 -17.45 9.41 25.20
CA VAL A 283 -17.67 9.48 26.66
C VAL A 283 -16.80 10.57 27.29
N ALA A 284 -15.54 10.69 26.87
CA ALA A 284 -14.62 11.74 27.33
C ALA A 284 -14.92 13.14 26.76
N ARG A 285 -16.02 13.30 25.99
CA ARG A 285 -16.44 14.55 25.32
C ARG A 285 -15.37 15.16 24.40
N ARG A 286 -14.48 14.32 23.86
CA ARG A 286 -13.45 14.72 22.88
C ARG A 286 -14.05 14.71 21.48
N MET A 287 -14.74 15.80 21.13
CA MET A 287 -15.52 15.89 19.90
C MET A 287 -14.69 15.69 18.63
N LEU A 288 -13.49 16.29 18.53
CA LEU A 288 -12.69 16.21 17.32
C LEU A 288 -12.18 14.77 17.03
N PRO A 289 -11.57 14.05 17.99
CA PRO A 289 -11.26 12.62 17.81
C PRO A 289 -12.49 11.72 17.63
N ALA A 290 -13.63 12.04 18.26
CA ALA A 290 -14.86 11.29 18.09
C ALA A 290 -15.40 11.39 16.66
N VAL A 291 -15.37 12.58 16.04
CA VAL A 291 -15.73 12.76 14.63
C VAL A 291 -14.79 11.98 13.72
N GLY A 292 -13.47 12.10 13.93
CA GLY A 292 -12.48 11.38 13.12
C GLY A 292 -12.65 9.86 13.19
N SER A 293 -12.82 9.31 14.40
CA SER A 293 -13.03 7.87 14.59
C SER A 293 -14.39 7.40 14.07
N GLY A 294 -15.45 8.20 14.19
CA GLY A 294 -16.74 7.91 13.58
C GLY A 294 -16.69 7.82 12.06
N LEU A 295 -15.96 8.73 11.40
CA LEU A 295 -15.71 8.65 9.95
C LEU A 295 -14.92 7.38 9.58
N MET A 296 -13.94 6.98 10.37
CA MET A 296 -13.18 5.75 10.12
C MET A 296 -14.04 4.49 10.29
N VAL A 297 -14.92 4.45 11.30
CA VAL A 297 -15.89 3.36 11.46
C VAL A 297 -16.81 3.28 10.24
N LEU A 298 -17.29 4.42 9.73
CA LEU A 298 -18.08 4.46 8.50
C LEU A 298 -17.30 3.88 7.30
N VAL A 299 -16.04 4.29 7.12
CA VAL A 299 -15.18 3.74 6.07
C VAL A 299 -15.01 2.22 6.22
N SER A 300 -14.79 1.72 7.44
CA SER A 300 -14.71 0.28 7.68
C SER A 300 -15.98 -0.45 7.26
N VAL A 301 -17.16 0.07 7.63
CA VAL A 301 -18.45 -0.52 7.25
C VAL A 301 -18.61 -0.53 5.73
N LEU A 302 -18.26 0.57 5.04
CA LEU A 302 -18.28 0.63 3.58
C LEU A 302 -17.36 -0.41 2.94
N LEU A 303 -16.17 -0.65 3.51
CA LEU A 303 -15.26 -1.69 3.05
C LEU A 303 -15.83 -3.10 3.25
N VAL A 304 -16.55 -3.36 4.35
CA VAL A 304 -17.27 -4.64 4.54
C VAL A 304 -18.33 -4.82 3.47
N VAL A 305 -19.16 -3.79 3.23
CA VAL A 305 -20.20 -3.84 2.19
C VAL A 305 -19.58 -4.07 0.81
N ALA A 306 -18.52 -3.35 0.47
CA ALA A 306 -17.79 -3.54 -0.78
C ALA A 306 -17.25 -4.96 -0.92
N ALA A 307 -16.67 -5.52 0.15
CA ALA A 307 -16.18 -6.90 0.14
C ALA A 307 -17.32 -7.90 -0.13
N LEU A 308 -18.47 -7.75 0.55
CA LEU A 308 -19.64 -8.60 0.33
C LEU A 308 -20.14 -8.53 -1.11
N LEU A 309 -20.21 -7.32 -1.70
CA LEU A 309 -20.61 -7.14 -3.10
C LEU A 309 -19.63 -7.84 -4.05
N ILE A 310 -18.32 -7.64 -3.86
CA ILE A 310 -17.27 -8.32 -4.65
C ILE A 310 -17.39 -9.84 -4.53
N GLY A 311 -17.63 -10.36 -3.33
CA GLY A 311 -17.81 -11.80 -3.10
C GLY A 311 -19.04 -12.36 -3.82
N LEU A 312 -20.18 -11.66 -3.76
CA LEU A 312 -21.42 -12.07 -4.42
C LEU A 312 -21.31 -12.04 -5.95
N ASP A 313 -20.82 -10.93 -6.50
CA ASP A 313 -20.68 -10.78 -7.95
C ASP A 313 -19.57 -11.69 -8.50
N GLY A 314 -18.48 -11.84 -7.75
CA GLY A 314 -17.41 -12.79 -8.05
C GLY A 314 -17.90 -14.24 -8.11
N TRP A 315 -18.69 -14.66 -7.13
CA TRP A 315 -19.28 -16.01 -7.12
C TRP A 315 -20.22 -16.24 -8.31
N ARG A 316 -21.12 -15.28 -8.58
CA ARG A 316 -22.04 -15.36 -9.72
C ARG A 316 -21.29 -15.45 -11.05
N ALA A 317 -20.25 -14.64 -11.23
CA ALA A 317 -19.41 -14.68 -12.42
C ALA A 317 -18.65 -16.00 -12.54
N PHE A 318 -18.04 -16.48 -11.45
CA PHE A 318 -17.30 -17.73 -11.44
C PHE A 318 -18.17 -18.92 -11.85
N VAL A 319 -19.37 -19.07 -11.26
CA VAL A 319 -20.31 -20.14 -11.62
C VAL A 319 -20.73 -20.06 -13.09
N LYS A 320 -20.96 -18.85 -13.61
CA LYS A 320 -21.32 -18.64 -15.02
C LYS A 320 -20.24 -19.12 -15.99
N TYR A 321 -18.97 -18.80 -15.72
CA TYR A 321 -17.86 -19.14 -16.62
C TYR A 321 -17.34 -20.57 -16.44
N LEU A 322 -17.51 -21.16 -15.25
CA LEU A 322 -17.22 -22.58 -15.02
C LEU A 322 -18.14 -23.49 -15.84
N GLY A 323 -19.41 -23.11 -16.02
CA GLY A 323 -20.38 -23.87 -16.80
C GLY A 323 -20.34 -23.65 -18.32
N ARG A 324 -19.52 -22.71 -18.81
CA ARG A 324 -19.39 -22.39 -20.25
C ARG A 324 -17.94 -22.00 -20.58
N PRO A 325 -16.98 -22.95 -20.60
CA PRO A 325 -15.64 -22.66 -21.07
C PRO A 325 -15.71 -22.16 -22.52
N ALA A 326 -15.09 -21.01 -22.80
CA ALA A 326 -14.95 -20.52 -24.16
C ALA A 326 -14.08 -21.50 -24.96
N PRO A 327 -14.39 -21.77 -26.24
CA PRO A 327 -13.53 -22.59 -27.07
C PRO A 327 -12.13 -21.96 -27.11
N ALA A 328 -11.09 -22.77 -26.84
CA ALA A 328 -9.71 -22.31 -26.84
C ALA A 328 -9.41 -21.57 -28.15
N ALA A 329 -8.87 -20.35 -28.04
CA ALA A 329 -8.43 -19.60 -29.21
C ALA A 329 -7.38 -20.45 -29.95
N GLY A 330 -7.70 -20.86 -31.18
CA GLY A 330 -6.78 -21.62 -32.02
C GLY A 330 -5.50 -20.84 -32.27
N PRO A 331 -4.36 -21.53 -32.53
CA PRO A 331 -3.09 -20.86 -32.78
C PRO A 331 -3.25 -19.85 -33.93
N ALA A 332 -2.77 -18.63 -33.72
CA ALA A 332 -2.75 -17.60 -34.75
C ALA A 332 -2.03 -18.15 -35.99
N PRO A 333 -2.59 -17.98 -37.21
CA PRO A 333 -1.96 -18.46 -38.42
C PRO A 333 -0.56 -17.85 -38.54
N ALA A 334 0.44 -18.69 -38.81
CA ALA A 334 1.80 -18.26 -39.05
C ALA A 334 1.77 -17.20 -40.15
N ARG A 335 2.28 -16.00 -39.84
CA ARG A 335 2.51 -14.97 -40.86
C ARG A 335 3.60 -15.51 -41.78
N GLY A 336 3.21 -15.89 -42.99
CA GLY A 336 4.12 -16.25 -44.09
C GLY A 336 4.78 -15.03 -44.71
#